data_AF-N6ZVS1-F1
#
_entry.id   AF-N6ZVS1-F1
#
_cell.length_a   1.000
_cell.length_b   1.000
_cell.length_c   1.000
_cell.angle_alpha   90.00
_cell.angle_beta   90.00
_cell.angle_gamma   90.00
#
_symmetry.space_group_name_H-M   'P 1'
#
loop_
_entity.id
_entity.type
_entity.pdbx_description
1 polymer ?
#
loop_
_entity_poly.entity_id
_entity_poly.type
_entity_poly.pdbx_seq_one_letter_code
_entity_poly.pdbx_strand_id
1 'polypeptide(L)'
;MQLPLSHSQRERLAYLELKAFFVGELRRGDLEARFSIKPAAATRDLNAYRECAPDNLAYDRYVKAYIPTEHFRPLFPFSAERILSWLLHGFGDGQAPTVARTFPCEGAGELVRPDFGLLGVITRAMHGNRPLQVTYLSVNSGPAKRVIVPVALADNGLRWHVRAYDRQRKRFSDFVLTRIAKAKSLDERAEPYEGIEADEQWNRRIELHLVPHPALKHPEGVVADYGMKDGRLTLNVSAALAGYALLRWAVDCSADHSLDCARHHLCLANRAVLEGVESAVLAPGYVQPAAGGEA
;
A
#
# COMPACT_ATOMS: atom_id res chain seq x y z
N MET A 1 20.39 26.78 -7.92
CA MET A 1 21.55 26.52 -7.04
C MET A 1 21.04 25.72 -5.85
N GLN A 2 21.33 24.41 -5.75
CA GLN A 2 20.89 23.62 -4.59
C GLN A 2 21.89 23.84 -3.45
N LEU A 3 21.45 24.47 -2.37
CA LEU A 3 22.20 24.49 -1.11
C LEU A 3 22.50 23.04 -0.69
N PRO A 4 23.72 22.71 -0.22
CA PRO A 4 24.04 21.38 0.28
C PRO A 4 23.35 21.18 1.64
N LEU A 5 22.07 20.81 1.62
CA LEU A 5 21.27 20.54 2.81
C LEU A 5 21.62 19.16 3.40
N SER A 6 21.77 19.06 4.72
CA SER A 6 21.87 17.74 5.37
C SER A 6 20.55 16.96 5.22
N HIS A 7 20.58 15.64 5.39
CA HIS A 7 19.36 14.81 5.34
C HIS A 7 18.29 15.33 6.30
N SER A 8 18.67 15.56 7.56
CA SER A 8 17.76 16.07 8.58
C SER A 8 17.20 17.45 8.24
N GLN A 9 18.00 18.31 7.58
CA GLN A 9 17.50 19.62 7.15
C GLN A 9 16.49 19.50 6.01
N ARG A 10 16.73 18.63 5.02
CA ARG A 10 15.75 18.37 3.95
C ARG A 10 14.42 17.86 4.49
N GLU A 11 14.43 16.97 5.48
CA GLU A 11 13.20 16.48 6.11
C GLU A 11 12.40 17.62 6.78
N ARG A 12 13.09 18.55 7.44
CA ARG A 12 12.45 19.73 8.06
C ARG A 12 11.89 20.69 7.03
N LEU A 13 12.60 20.94 5.93
CA LEU A 13 12.10 21.80 4.86
C LEU A 13 10.93 21.14 4.10
N ALA A 14 10.95 19.81 3.93
CA ALA A 14 9.83 19.08 3.33
C ALA A 14 8.58 19.12 4.22
N TYR A 15 8.74 19.01 5.54
CA TYR A 15 7.61 19.20 6.48
C TYR A 15 7.07 20.64 6.44
N LEU A 16 7.97 21.62 6.41
CA LEU A 16 7.63 23.04 6.30
C LEU A 16 6.74 23.30 5.08
N GLU A 17 7.21 22.86 3.92
CA GLU A 17 6.53 23.03 2.63
C GLU A 17 5.16 22.35 2.63
N LEU A 18 5.11 21.10 3.08
CA LEU A 18 3.88 20.32 3.19
C LEU A 18 2.86 21.03 4.09
N LYS A 19 3.29 21.52 5.26
CA LYS A 19 2.40 22.24 6.18
C LYS A 19 1.90 23.54 5.55
N ALA A 20 2.79 24.35 4.98
CA ALA A 20 2.38 25.59 4.33
C ALA A 20 1.41 25.34 3.16
N PHE A 21 1.67 24.32 2.34
CA PHE A 21 0.86 24.01 1.16
C PHE A 21 -0.53 23.49 1.50
N PHE A 22 -0.62 22.48 2.40
CA PHE A 22 -1.90 21.82 2.70
C PHE A 22 -2.68 22.45 3.86
N VAL A 23 -2.01 23.12 4.79
CA VAL A 23 -2.66 23.82 5.91
C VAL A 23 -2.92 25.29 5.59
N GLY A 24 -2.10 25.89 4.73
CA GLY A 24 -2.21 27.32 4.40
C GLY A 24 -1.52 28.25 5.39
N GLU A 25 -0.89 27.73 6.45
CA GLU A 25 -0.09 28.53 7.37
C GLU A 25 1.06 27.73 7.98
N LEU A 26 2.14 28.45 8.30
CA LEU A 26 3.31 27.92 8.96
C LEU A 26 3.84 28.91 10.00
N ARG A 27 3.98 28.43 11.24
CA ARG A 27 4.66 29.13 12.33
C ARG A 27 6.00 28.46 12.62
N ARG A 28 6.96 29.23 13.13
CA ARG A 28 8.24 28.68 13.58
C ARG A 28 8.07 27.58 14.64
N GLY A 29 7.10 27.77 15.54
CA GLY A 29 6.75 26.80 16.58
C GLY A 29 6.31 25.43 16.04
N ASP A 30 5.87 25.34 14.79
CA ASP A 30 5.51 24.07 14.16
C ASP A 30 6.73 23.19 13.90
N LEU A 31 7.86 23.80 13.55
CA LEU A 31 9.13 23.10 13.35
C LEU A 31 9.72 22.69 14.71
N GLU A 32 9.64 23.60 15.69
CA GLU A 32 10.09 23.35 17.06
C GLU A 32 9.34 22.15 17.67
N ALA A 33 8.00 22.15 17.59
CA ALA A 33 7.15 21.08 18.13
C ALA A 33 7.34 19.75 17.39
N ARG A 34 7.52 19.78 16.06
CA ARG A 34 7.63 18.54 15.26
C ARG A 34 8.98 17.85 15.41
N PHE A 35 10.07 18.62 15.44
CA PHE A 35 11.43 18.08 15.38
C PHE A 35 12.21 18.26 16.68
N SER A 36 11.58 18.79 17.74
CA SER A 36 12.23 19.07 19.03
C SER A 36 13.49 19.91 18.89
N ILE A 37 13.48 20.88 17.95
CA ILE A 37 14.61 21.77 17.68
C ILE A 37 14.46 23.10 18.41
N LYS A 38 15.59 23.76 18.68
CA LYS A 38 15.62 25.10 19.29
C LYS A 38 15.12 26.16 18.29
N PRO A 39 14.54 27.28 18.77
CA PRO A 39 14.04 28.36 17.91
C PRO A 39 15.02 28.87 16.86
N ALA A 40 16.31 28.98 17.20
CA ALA A 40 17.34 29.43 16.26
C ALA A 40 17.53 28.49 15.06
N ALA A 41 17.38 27.17 15.28
CA ALA A 41 17.44 26.20 14.18
C ALA A 41 16.20 26.30 13.30
N ALA A 42 15.01 26.43 13.88
CA ALA A 42 13.76 26.61 13.15
C ALA A 42 13.77 27.87 12.27
N THR A 43 14.27 29.00 12.80
CA THR A 43 14.48 30.23 12.00
C THR A 43 15.45 29.99 10.83
N ARG A 44 16.55 29.28 11.07
CA ARG A 44 17.55 28.99 10.02
C ARG A 44 16.94 28.15 8.90
N ASP A 45 16.14 27.14 9.24
CA ASP A 45 15.49 26.28 8.26
C ASP A 45 14.45 27.03 7.44
N LEU A 46 13.62 27.85 8.09
CA LEU A 46 12.66 28.71 7.41
C LEU A 46 13.33 29.70 6.45
N ASN A 47 14.44 30.31 6.85
CA ASN A 47 15.21 31.19 5.98
C ASN A 47 15.83 30.41 4.81
N ALA A 48 16.42 29.25 5.07
CA ALA A 48 16.98 28.40 4.02
C ALA A 48 15.92 27.97 2.99
N TYR A 49 14.69 27.70 3.43
CA TYR A 49 13.58 27.42 2.52
C TYR A 49 13.23 28.63 1.66
N ARG A 50 13.11 29.82 2.27
CA ARG A 50 12.81 31.07 1.54
C ARG A 50 13.94 31.51 0.61
N GLU A 51 15.19 31.16 0.89
CA GLU A 51 16.30 31.35 -0.04
C GLU A 51 16.17 30.44 -1.27
N CYS A 52 15.69 29.21 -1.09
CA CYS A 52 15.47 28.26 -2.18
C CYS A 52 14.20 28.56 -2.99
N ALA A 53 13.14 29.01 -2.34
CA ALA A 53 11.83 29.32 -2.94
C ALA A 53 11.28 30.64 -2.38
N PRO A 54 11.81 31.79 -2.83
CA PRO A 54 11.46 33.10 -2.27
C PRO A 54 10.00 33.47 -2.48
N ASP A 55 9.39 33.00 -3.58
CA ASP A 55 8.01 33.32 -3.93
C ASP A 55 7.00 32.43 -3.20
N ASN A 56 7.42 31.33 -2.54
CA ASN A 56 6.48 30.39 -1.96
C ASN A 56 5.77 30.95 -0.71
N LEU A 57 6.41 31.82 0.09
CA LEU A 57 5.88 32.22 1.38
C LEU A 57 5.92 33.74 1.59
N ALA A 58 4.77 34.31 1.97
CA ALA A 58 4.65 35.66 2.49
C ALA A 58 4.43 35.63 4.00
N TYR A 59 5.06 36.54 4.74
CA TYR A 59 4.81 36.68 6.18
C TYR A 59 3.62 37.61 6.42
N ASP A 60 2.55 37.08 7.02
CA ASP A 60 1.39 37.84 7.44
C ASP A 60 1.57 38.37 8.87
N ARG A 61 1.52 39.69 9.04
CA ARG A 61 1.73 40.35 10.34
C ARG A 61 0.54 40.25 11.29
N TYR A 62 -0.67 40.09 10.77
CA TYR A 62 -1.90 39.97 11.56
C TYR A 62 -2.03 38.55 12.13
N VAL A 63 -1.85 37.55 11.27
CA VAL A 63 -1.89 36.12 11.66
C VAL A 63 -0.59 35.68 12.35
N LYS A 64 0.50 36.45 12.17
CA LYS A 64 1.85 36.16 12.69
C LYS A 64 2.35 34.78 12.23
N ALA A 65 2.14 34.49 10.95
CA ALA A 65 2.50 33.22 10.31
C ALA A 65 2.99 33.46 8.87
N TYR A 66 3.66 32.47 8.31
CA TYR A 66 3.99 32.41 6.90
C TYR A 66 2.85 31.72 6.14
N ILE A 67 2.36 32.36 5.08
CA ILE A 67 1.22 31.92 4.28
C ILE A 67 1.71 31.61 2.86
N PRO A 68 1.23 30.54 2.21
CA PRO A 68 1.55 30.26 0.81
C PRO A 68 1.05 31.38 -0.09
N THR A 69 1.79 31.69 -1.16
CA THR A 69 1.38 32.66 -2.17
C THR A 69 0.70 32.00 -3.37
N GLU A 70 0.14 32.79 -4.28
CA GLU A 70 -0.37 32.32 -5.57
C GLU A 70 0.73 31.75 -6.49
N HIS A 71 2.00 32.04 -6.20
CA HIS A 71 3.15 31.58 -6.98
C HIS A 71 3.84 30.36 -6.36
N PHE A 72 3.23 29.73 -5.36
CA PHE A 72 3.81 28.59 -4.64
C PHE A 72 4.14 27.44 -5.58
N ARG A 73 5.41 27.01 -5.60
CA ARG A 73 5.91 25.85 -6.34
C ARG A 73 6.67 24.92 -5.40
N PRO A 74 6.13 23.72 -5.09
CA PRO A 74 6.81 22.79 -4.20
C PRO A 74 8.21 22.41 -4.70
N LEU A 75 9.20 22.50 -3.83
CA LEU A 75 10.58 22.05 -4.02
C LEU A 75 10.74 20.55 -3.74
N PHE A 76 9.90 19.99 -2.87
CA PHE A 76 9.89 18.58 -2.48
C PHE A 76 8.68 17.88 -3.10
N PRO A 77 8.87 16.72 -3.76
CA PRO A 77 7.76 16.01 -4.38
C PRO A 77 6.78 15.48 -3.33
N PHE A 78 5.49 15.67 -3.58
CA PHE A 78 4.42 15.06 -2.77
C PHE A 78 4.16 13.63 -3.22
N SER A 79 4.21 12.69 -2.28
CA SER A 79 3.67 11.34 -2.46
C SER A 79 2.23 11.31 -1.95
N ALA A 80 1.27 10.98 -2.83
CA ALA A 80 -0.15 10.90 -2.46
C ALA A 80 -0.36 10.01 -1.23
N GLU A 81 0.29 8.85 -1.16
CA GLU A 81 0.24 7.93 -0.01
C GLU A 81 0.70 8.63 1.28
N ARG A 82 1.86 9.29 1.24
CA ARG A 82 2.40 9.99 2.41
C ARG A 82 1.52 11.16 2.84
N ILE A 83 0.99 11.94 1.90
CA ILE A 83 0.13 13.09 2.19
C ILE A 83 -1.21 12.64 2.76
N LEU A 84 -1.88 11.68 2.13
CA LEU A 84 -3.17 11.18 2.60
C LEU A 84 -3.03 10.48 3.96
N SER A 85 -1.95 9.71 4.17
CA SER A 85 -1.64 9.15 5.48
C SER A 85 -1.39 10.25 6.52
N TRP A 86 -0.65 11.30 6.16
CA TRP A 86 -0.44 12.45 7.03
C TRP A 86 -1.74 13.19 7.38
N LEU A 87 -2.63 13.40 6.43
CA LEU A 87 -3.93 14.02 6.67
C LEU A 87 -4.79 13.17 7.61
N LEU A 88 -4.77 11.84 7.42
CA LEU A 88 -5.57 10.90 8.19
C LEU A 88 -5.02 10.65 9.60
N HIS A 89 -3.70 10.49 9.75
CA HIS A 89 -3.07 10.01 10.99
C HIS A 89 -2.08 11.00 11.62
N GLY A 90 -1.77 12.11 10.94
CA GLY A 90 -0.60 12.92 11.25
C GLY A 90 0.69 12.25 10.77
N PHE A 91 1.85 12.75 11.20
CA PHE A 91 3.12 12.07 10.88
C PHE A 91 3.23 10.80 11.74
N GLY A 92 2.96 9.66 11.13
CA GLY A 92 2.94 8.32 11.76
C GLY A 92 4.31 7.76 12.16
N ASP A 93 5.25 8.59 12.62
CA ASP A 93 6.56 8.14 13.10
C ASP A 93 6.60 7.80 14.60
N GLY A 94 5.45 7.90 15.27
CA GLY A 94 5.29 7.55 16.69
C GLY A 94 6.07 8.45 17.66
N GLN A 95 6.69 9.54 17.18
CA GLN A 95 7.62 10.35 17.97
C GLN A 95 7.21 11.81 18.15
N ALA A 96 6.06 12.23 17.63
CA ALA A 96 5.49 13.54 17.94
C ALA A 96 4.17 13.39 18.73
N PRO A 97 3.87 14.29 19.69
CA PRO A 97 2.50 14.44 20.15
C PRO A 97 1.67 14.74 18.90
N THR A 98 0.63 13.95 18.67
CA THR A 98 -0.30 14.07 17.55
C THR A 98 -0.55 15.54 17.30
N VAL A 99 0.05 16.11 16.25
CA VAL A 99 -0.25 17.49 15.87
C VAL A 99 -1.76 17.49 15.71
N ALA A 100 -2.45 18.26 16.56
CA ALA A 100 -3.91 18.26 16.59
C ALA A 100 -4.40 18.37 15.16
N ARG A 101 -5.23 17.41 14.72
CA ARG A 101 -5.69 17.35 13.33
C ARG A 101 -6.23 18.72 12.96
N THR A 102 -5.56 19.39 12.02
CA THR A 102 -5.91 20.76 11.65
C THR A 102 -7.25 20.80 10.90
N PHE A 103 -7.67 19.66 10.34
CA PHE A 103 -8.93 19.47 9.65
C PHE A 103 -9.57 18.13 10.05
N PRO A 104 -10.91 18.01 10.06
CA PRO A 104 -11.58 16.74 10.26
C PRO A 104 -11.24 15.79 9.09
N CYS A 105 -10.59 14.68 9.42
CA CYS A 105 -10.26 13.63 8.47
C CYS A 105 -10.53 12.28 9.14
N GLU A 106 -11.31 11.43 8.48
CA GLU A 106 -11.70 10.12 8.95
C GLU A 106 -11.47 9.08 7.86
N GLY A 107 -11.23 7.86 8.30
CA GLY A 107 -11.06 6.69 7.44
C GLY A 107 -11.58 5.49 8.19
N ALA A 108 -11.92 4.42 7.46
CA ALA A 108 -12.50 3.21 8.04
C ALA A 108 -11.58 2.51 9.06
N GLY A 109 -10.29 2.87 9.08
CA GLY A 109 -9.27 2.24 9.92
C GLY A 109 -8.93 0.82 9.47
N GLU A 110 -7.99 0.20 10.16
CA GLU A 110 -7.63 -1.20 9.94
C GLU A 110 -8.49 -2.11 10.82
N LEU A 111 -9.24 -3.04 10.20
CA LEU A 111 -10.01 -4.04 10.93
C LEU A 111 -9.13 -5.09 11.63
N VAL A 112 -7.91 -5.28 11.15
CA VAL A 112 -7.05 -6.39 11.55
C VAL A 112 -5.62 -5.88 11.76
N ARG A 113 -5.06 -6.13 12.95
CA ARG A 113 -3.67 -5.80 13.26
C ARG A 113 -2.86 -7.08 13.51
N PRO A 114 -1.73 -7.30 12.82
CA PRO A 114 -0.88 -8.46 13.08
C PRO A 114 -0.17 -8.32 14.42
N ASP A 115 0.15 -9.45 15.05
CA ASP A 115 1.06 -9.48 16.19
C ASP A 115 2.49 -9.13 15.70
N PHE A 116 3.04 -8.01 16.16
CA PHE A 116 4.36 -7.54 15.73
C PHE A 116 5.52 -8.40 16.23
N GLY A 117 5.36 -9.08 17.37
CA GLY A 117 6.34 -10.07 17.84
C GLY A 117 6.41 -11.25 16.88
N LEU A 118 5.26 -11.75 16.45
CA LEU A 118 5.14 -12.82 15.47
C LEU A 118 5.63 -12.37 14.09
N LEU A 119 5.25 -11.19 13.63
CA LEU A 119 5.74 -10.61 12.37
C LEU A 119 7.26 -10.51 12.38
N GLY A 120 7.86 -10.07 13.49
CA GLY A 120 9.32 -10.01 13.65
C GLY A 120 10.00 -11.38 13.55
N VAL A 121 9.37 -12.46 14.06
CA VAL A 121 9.88 -13.83 13.87
C VAL A 121 9.84 -14.21 12.40
N ILE A 122 8.74 -13.91 11.71
CA ILE A 122 8.56 -14.26 10.29
C ILE A 122 9.55 -13.51 9.40
N THR A 123 9.68 -12.20 9.57
CA THR A 123 10.57 -11.38 8.72
C THR A 123 12.04 -11.70 8.94
N ARG A 124 12.46 -12.02 10.17
CA ARG A 124 13.83 -12.51 10.43
C ARG A 124 14.10 -13.86 9.79
N ALA A 125 13.13 -14.78 9.84
CA ALA A 125 13.27 -16.09 9.20
C ALA A 125 13.33 -15.96 7.66
N MET A 126 12.48 -15.11 7.09
CA MET A 126 12.50 -14.76 5.65
C MET A 126 13.85 -14.16 5.24
N HIS A 127 14.33 -13.12 5.95
CA HIS A 127 15.64 -12.51 5.69
C HIS A 127 16.80 -13.52 5.85
N GLY A 128 16.67 -14.49 6.77
CA GLY A 128 17.65 -15.53 7.00
C GLY A 128 17.54 -16.75 6.08
N ASN A 129 16.58 -16.80 5.16
CA ASN A 129 16.21 -17.98 4.38
C ASN A 129 16.02 -19.24 5.25
N ARG A 130 15.32 -19.09 6.38
CA ARG A 130 15.07 -20.15 7.37
C ARG A 130 13.61 -20.59 7.35
N PRO A 131 13.32 -21.91 7.35
CA PRO A 131 11.98 -22.42 7.54
C PRO A 131 11.42 -22.09 8.93
N LEU A 132 10.10 -22.01 9.01
CA LEU A 132 9.34 -21.81 10.23
C LEU A 132 8.46 -23.02 10.51
N GLN A 133 8.48 -23.50 11.74
CA GLN A 133 7.37 -24.28 12.28
C GLN A 133 6.30 -23.32 12.79
N VAL A 134 5.10 -23.41 12.21
CA VAL A 134 3.95 -22.57 12.57
C VAL A 134 2.78 -23.40 13.08
N THR A 135 2.01 -22.84 14.01
CA THR A 135 0.66 -23.33 14.32
C THR A 135 -0.34 -22.43 13.59
N TYR A 136 -0.97 -22.96 12.54
CA TYR A 136 -1.89 -22.20 11.68
C TYR A 136 -3.35 -22.56 11.97
N LEU A 137 -4.19 -21.55 12.16
CA LEU A 137 -5.62 -21.67 12.44
C LEU A 137 -6.40 -21.62 11.11
N SER A 138 -6.53 -22.77 10.43
CA SER A 138 -7.29 -22.88 9.18
C SER A 138 -8.78 -22.75 9.45
N VAL A 139 -9.50 -21.99 8.61
CA VAL A 139 -10.97 -21.89 8.66
C VAL A 139 -11.62 -23.22 8.33
N ASN A 140 -11.07 -23.95 7.35
CA ASN A 140 -11.71 -25.16 6.82
C ASN A 140 -11.30 -26.43 7.59
N SER A 141 -10.12 -26.44 8.22
CA SER A 141 -9.53 -27.65 8.80
C SER A 141 -9.05 -27.49 10.24
N GLY A 142 -9.30 -26.34 10.88
CA GLY A 142 -8.88 -26.06 12.25
C GLY A 142 -7.36 -25.88 12.44
N PRO A 143 -6.89 -25.89 13.70
CA PRO A 143 -5.49 -25.69 14.05
C PRO A 143 -4.59 -26.83 13.56
N ALA A 144 -3.51 -26.51 12.85
CA ALA A 144 -2.53 -27.49 12.39
C ALA A 144 -1.10 -26.96 12.52
N LYS A 145 -0.15 -27.85 12.81
CA LYS A 145 1.28 -27.55 12.73
C LYS A 145 1.75 -27.70 11.29
N ARG A 146 2.45 -26.69 10.76
CA ARG A 146 3.03 -26.69 9.41
C ARG A 146 4.49 -26.29 9.46
N VAL A 147 5.26 -26.77 8.50
CA VAL A 147 6.59 -26.23 8.21
C VAL A 147 6.49 -25.45 6.91
N ILE A 148 6.76 -24.15 6.99
CA ILE A 148 6.66 -23.24 5.86
C ILE A 148 7.98 -22.51 5.64
N VAL A 149 8.33 -22.22 4.40
CA VAL A 149 9.46 -21.34 4.05
C VAL A 149 8.88 -19.99 3.64
N PRO A 150 8.92 -18.95 4.49
CA PRO A 150 8.37 -17.65 4.15
C PRO A 150 9.23 -16.97 3.08
N VAL A 151 8.59 -16.47 2.01
CA VAL A 151 9.30 -15.88 0.85
C VAL A 151 8.90 -14.43 0.57
N ALA A 152 7.66 -14.03 0.89
CA ALA A 152 7.23 -12.65 0.71
C ALA A 152 6.11 -12.25 1.68
N LEU A 153 5.97 -10.95 1.93
CA LEU A 153 4.78 -10.37 2.53
C LEU A 153 3.87 -9.83 1.44
N ALA A 154 2.57 -9.97 1.63
CA ALA A 154 1.56 -9.43 0.73
C ALA A 154 0.45 -8.74 1.52
N ASP A 155 0.16 -7.49 1.17
CA ASP A 155 -1.04 -6.78 1.59
C ASP A 155 -2.09 -6.88 0.48
N ASN A 156 -3.26 -7.45 0.82
CA ASN A 156 -4.39 -7.50 -0.10
C ASN A 156 -5.44 -6.40 0.12
N GLY A 157 -5.14 -5.41 0.98
CA GLY A 157 -6.03 -4.30 1.35
C GLY A 157 -7.04 -4.62 2.44
N LEU A 158 -7.16 -5.89 2.86
CA LEU A 158 -8.02 -6.33 3.97
C LEU A 158 -7.21 -6.98 5.09
N ARG A 159 -6.21 -7.79 4.72
CA ARG A 159 -5.37 -8.55 5.64
C ARG A 159 -3.98 -8.74 5.04
N TRP A 160 -2.99 -8.77 5.91
CA TRP A 160 -1.64 -9.16 5.56
C TRP A 160 -1.48 -10.68 5.50
N HIS A 161 -0.70 -11.14 4.54
CA HIS A 161 -0.33 -12.53 4.34
C HIS A 161 1.18 -12.67 4.29
N VAL A 162 1.66 -13.85 4.65
CA VAL A 162 2.97 -14.34 4.24
C VAL A 162 2.78 -15.37 3.13
N ARG A 163 3.38 -15.10 1.96
CA ARG A 163 3.56 -16.08 0.89
C ARG A 163 4.67 -17.02 1.34
N ALA A 164 4.44 -18.32 1.28
CA ALA A 164 5.41 -19.31 1.74
C ALA A 164 5.31 -20.63 0.98
N TYR A 165 6.43 -21.33 0.81
CA TYR A 165 6.43 -22.72 0.39
C TYR A 165 5.98 -23.62 1.56
N ASP A 166 4.86 -24.31 1.41
CA ASP A 166 4.34 -25.26 2.40
C ASP A 166 4.98 -26.65 2.16
N ARG A 167 5.92 -27.07 3.01
CA ARG A 167 6.63 -28.35 2.85
C ARG A 167 5.70 -29.57 2.90
N GLN A 168 4.56 -29.46 3.59
CA GLN A 168 3.59 -30.57 3.66
C GLN A 168 2.83 -30.72 2.34
N ARG A 169 2.51 -29.60 1.69
CA ARG A 169 1.76 -29.57 0.43
C ARG A 169 2.64 -29.47 -0.81
N LYS A 170 3.94 -29.23 -0.63
CA LYS A 170 4.95 -29.06 -1.67
C LYS A 170 4.55 -28.01 -2.72
N ARG A 171 4.03 -26.87 -2.26
CA ARG A 171 3.62 -25.75 -3.12
C ARG A 171 3.67 -24.43 -2.38
N PHE A 172 3.74 -23.34 -3.13
CA PHE A 172 3.56 -22.00 -2.58
C PHE A 172 2.11 -21.75 -2.18
N SER A 173 1.90 -21.07 -1.06
CA SER A 173 0.58 -20.78 -0.51
C SER A 173 0.61 -19.51 0.34
N ASP A 174 -0.55 -18.86 0.47
CA ASP A 174 -0.71 -17.67 1.28
C ASP A 174 -1.19 -18.03 2.69
N PHE A 175 -0.52 -17.48 3.70
CA PHE A 175 -0.88 -17.64 5.10
C PHE A 175 -1.23 -16.28 5.72
N VAL A 176 -2.51 -16.06 6.03
CA VAL A 176 -2.97 -14.87 6.76
C VAL A 176 -2.20 -14.74 8.09
N LEU A 177 -1.54 -13.60 8.32
CA LEU A 177 -0.68 -13.40 9.49
C LEU A 177 -1.42 -13.59 10.81
N THR A 178 -2.64 -13.07 10.93
CA THR A 178 -3.45 -13.17 12.16
C THR A 178 -3.98 -14.57 12.47
N ARG A 179 -3.81 -15.53 11.55
CA ARG A 179 -4.14 -16.94 11.78
C ARG A 179 -2.92 -17.77 12.18
N ILE A 180 -1.74 -17.17 12.24
CA ILE A 180 -0.53 -17.82 12.74
C ILE A 180 -0.49 -17.59 14.26
N ALA A 181 -0.88 -18.62 15.03
CA ALA A 181 -0.94 -18.54 16.49
C ALA A 181 0.44 -18.61 17.15
N LYS A 182 1.39 -19.35 16.53
CA LYS A 182 2.78 -19.50 16.99
C LYS A 182 3.68 -19.68 15.78
N ALA A 183 4.89 -19.14 15.86
CA ALA A 183 5.95 -19.32 14.87
C ALA A 183 7.29 -19.55 15.57
N LYS A 184 8.07 -20.52 15.11
CA LYS A 184 9.42 -20.81 15.59
C LYS A 184 10.33 -21.08 14.39
N SER A 185 11.45 -20.38 14.31
CA SER A 185 12.49 -20.66 13.31
C SER A 185 13.10 -22.03 13.54
N LEU A 186 13.29 -22.76 12.45
CA LEU A 186 14.07 -23.98 12.43
C LEU A 186 15.55 -23.64 12.18
N ASP A 187 16.44 -24.53 12.64
CA ASP A 187 17.89 -24.37 12.46
C ASP A 187 18.37 -25.15 11.24
N GLU A 188 17.81 -24.76 10.10
CA GLU A 188 18.12 -25.28 8.77
C GLU A 188 17.94 -24.14 7.77
N ARG A 189 18.42 -24.33 6.54
CA ARG A 189 18.17 -23.38 5.45
C ARG A 189 17.11 -23.92 4.50
N ALA A 190 16.41 -22.98 3.87
CA ALA A 190 15.54 -23.28 2.75
C ALA A 190 16.35 -23.80 1.56
N GLU A 191 15.78 -24.76 0.83
CA GLU A 191 16.32 -25.22 -0.44
C GLU A 191 15.96 -24.25 -1.57
N PRO A 192 16.72 -24.20 -2.69
CA PRO A 192 16.45 -23.27 -3.80
C PRO A 192 15.04 -23.38 -4.38
N TYR A 193 14.45 -24.58 -4.44
CA TYR A 193 13.08 -24.79 -4.94
C TYR A 193 11.99 -24.27 -3.99
N GLU A 194 12.34 -23.90 -2.76
CA GLU A 194 11.44 -23.33 -1.76
C GLU A 194 11.52 -21.79 -1.73
N GLY A 195 12.46 -21.20 -2.49
CA GLY A 195 12.72 -19.77 -2.58
C GLY A 195 11.73 -19.03 -3.48
N ILE A 196 11.73 -17.69 -3.41
CA ILE A 196 10.79 -16.85 -4.15
C ILE A 196 10.96 -17.00 -5.66
N GLU A 197 12.17 -17.30 -6.12
CA GLU A 197 12.54 -17.51 -7.52
C GLU A 197 11.84 -18.73 -8.12
N ALA A 198 11.50 -19.71 -7.29
CA ALA A 198 10.77 -20.92 -7.69
C ALA A 198 9.23 -20.74 -7.68
N ASP A 199 8.71 -19.61 -7.17
CA ASP A 199 7.27 -19.33 -7.16
C ASP A 199 6.81 -18.74 -8.49
N GLU A 200 6.39 -19.62 -9.41
CA GLU A 200 5.91 -19.23 -10.74
C GLU A 200 4.75 -18.23 -10.68
N GLN A 201 3.82 -18.39 -9.73
CA GLN A 201 2.67 -17.48 -9.59
C GLN A 201 3.11 -16.09 -9.11
N TRP A 202 4.13 -16.01 -8.26
CA TRP A 202 4.67 -14.74 -7.80
C TRP A 202 5.44 -14.01 -8.90
N ASN A 203 6.27 -14.75 -9.65
CA ASN A 203 7.15 -14.18 -10.67
C ASN A 203 6.42 -13.91 -12.00
N ARG A 204 5.33 -14.62 -12.29
CA ARG A 204 4.48 -14.36 -13.47
C ARG A 204 3.77 -13.02 -13.31
N ARG A 205 4.19 -12.03 -14.11
CA ARG A 205 3.49 -10.75 -14.25
C ARG A 205 2.35 -10.91 -15.25
N ILE A 206 1.17 -10.42 -14.88
CA ILE A 206 0.00 -10.36 -15.74
C ILE A 206 -0.45 -8.91 -15.89
N GLU A 207 -0.92 -8.59 -17.10
CA GLU A 207 -1.43 -7.27 -17.45
C GLU A 207 -2.96 -7.33 -17.42
N LEU A 208 -3.58 -6.61 -16.50
CA LEU A 208 -5.03 -6.49 -16.37
C LEU A 208 -5.51 -5.24 -17.11
N HIS A 209 -6.49 -5.39 -18.00
CA HIS A 209 -7.14 -4.29 -18.70
C HIS A 209 -8.50 -4.02 -18.06
N LEU A 210 -8.58 -2.96 -17.25
CA LEU A 210 -9.81 -2.55 -16.60
C LEU A 210 -10.49 -1.46 -17.42
N VAL A 211 -11.79 -1.63 -17.65
CA VAL A 211 -12.65 -0.68 -18.37
C VAL A 211 -13.90 -0.37 -17.54
N PRO A 212 -14.57 0.78 -17.76
CA PRO A 212 -15.87 1.04 -17.13
C PRO A 212 -16.86 -0.08 -17.45
N HIS A 213 -17.67 -0.45 -16.46
CA HIS A 213 -18.67 -1.50 -16.63
C HIS A 213 -19.67 -1.12 -17.74
N PRO A 214 -19.95 -1.99 -18.73
CA PRO A 214 -20.71 -1.63 -19.93
C PRO A 214 -22.17 -1.25 -19.64
N ALA A 215 -22.74 -1.75 -18.54
CA ALA A 215 -24.09 -1.39 -18.09
C ALA A 215 -24.19 0.02 -17.45
N LEU A 216 -23.08 0.75 -17.25
CA LEU A 216 -23.13 2.11 -16.73
C LEU A 216 -23.71 3.07 -17.76
N LYS A 217 -24.68 3.89 -17.33
CA LYS A 217 -25.27 4.94 -18.18
C LYS A 217 -24.30 6.11 -18.44
N HIS A 218 -23.43 6.40 -17.47
CA HIS A 218 -22.51 7.53 -17.48
C HIS A 218 -21.13 7.08 -16.99
N PRO A 219 -20.27 6.53 -17.86
CA PRO A 219 -18.96 6.01 -17.48
C PRO A 219 -17.93 7.11 -17.19
N GLU A 220 -18.22 8.38 -17.50
CA GLU A 220 -17.28 9.50 -17.40
C GLU A 220 -16.75 9.70 -15.99
N GLY A 221 -17.59 9.47 -14.97
CA GLY A 221 -17.18 9.51 -13.56
C GLY A 221 -16.12 8.45 -13.23
N VAL A 222 -16.33 7.21 -13.69
CA VAL A 222 -15.39 6.10 -13.51
C VAL A 222 -14.07 6.37 -14.26
N VAL A 223 -14.15 6.90 -15.48
CA VAL A 223 -12.96 7.30 -16.24
C VAL A 223 -12.13 8.34 -15.48
N ALA A 224 -12.79 9.33 -14.87
CA ALA A 224 -12.13 10.37 -14.07
C ALA A 224 -11.55 9.82 -12.76
N ASP A 225 -12.30 9.00 -12.02
CA ASP A 225 -11.89 8.41 -10.73
C ASP A 225 -10.57 7.64 -10.84
N TYR A 226 -10.40 6.91 -11.95
CA TYR A 226 -9.23 6.06 -12.19
C TYR A 226 -8.18 6.70 -13.11
N GLY A 227 -8.41 7.94 -13.57
CA GLY A 227 -7.51 8.64 -14.49
C GLY A 227 -7.24 7.86 -15.77
N MET A 228 -8.27 7.18 -16.30
CA MET A 228 -8.12 6.29 -17.46
C MET A 228 -7.70 7.06 -18.71
N LYS A 229 -6.91 6.42 -19.57
CA LYS A 229 -6.58 6.92 -20.90
C LYS A 229 -7.32 6.07 -21.93
N ASP A 230 -8.01 6.73 -22.86
CA ASP A 230 -8.83 6.06 -23.89
C ASP A 230 -9.84 5.06 -23.30
N GLY A 231 -10.42 5.38 -22.13
CA GLY A 231 -11.41 4.55 -21.45
C GLY A 231 -10.86 3.26 -20.83
N ARG A 232 -9.54 3.14 -20.67
CA ARG A 232 -8.90 1.95 -20.10
C ARG A 232 -7.85 2.29 -19.04
N LEU A 233 -7.80 1.47 -18.00
CA LEU A 233 -6.71 1.40 -17.03
C LEU A 233 -5.96 0.08 -17.20
N THR A 234 -4.65 0.15 -17.41
CA THR A 234 -3.77 -1.02 -17.50
C THR A 234 -2.97 -1.18 -16.23
N LEU A 235 -3.05 -2.36 -15.60
CA LEU A 235 -2.35 -2.66 -14.36
C LEU A 235 -1.50 -3.91 -14.50
N ASN A 236 -0.24 -3.83 -14.09
CA ASN A 236 0.64 -4.98 -14.01
C ASN A 236 0.68 -5.50 -12.58
N VAL A 237 0.30 -6.76 -12.37
CA VAL A 237 0.28 -7.43 -11.07
C VAL A 237 0.92 -8.82 -11.16
N SER A 238 1.33 -9.43 -10.04
CA SER A 238 1.73 -10.84 -10.05
C SER A 238 0.50 -11.74 -10.11
N ALA A 239 0.61 -12.90 -10.74
CA ALA A 239 -0.49 -13.87 -10.79
C ALA A 239 -0.92 -14.30 -9.37
N ALA A 240 0.01 -14.38 -8.42
CA ALA A 240 -0.28 -14.65 -7.00
C ALA A 240 -1.21 -13.60 -6.36
N LEU A 241 -1.20 -12.34 -6.84
CA LEU A 241 -1.99 -11.24 -6.27
C LEU A 241 -3.18 -10.80 -7.13
N ALA A 242 -3.30 -11.32 -8.35
CA ALA A 242 -4.31 -10.90 -9.32
C ALA A 242 -5.74 -10.94 -8.80
N GLY A 243 -6.20 -12.09 -8.30
CA GLY A 243 -7.57 -12.22 -7.81
C GLY A 243 -7.84 -11.37 -6.57
N TYR A 244 -6.84 -11.17 -5.71
CA TYR A 244 -6.97 -10.25 -4.57
C TYR A 244 -7.15 -8.80 -5.02
N ALA A 245 -6.39 -8.36 -6.04
CA ALA A 245 -6.50 -7.01 -6.57
C ALA A 245 -7.88 -6.78 -7.23
N LEU A 246 -8.33 -7.73 -8.05
CA LEU A 246 -9.65 -7.69 -8.69
C LEU A 246 -10.78 -7.68 -7.67
N LEU A 247 -10.67 -8.47 -6.60
CA LEU A 247 -11.62 -8.45 -5.49
C LEU A 247 -11.63 -7.10 -4.76
N ARG A 248 -10.44 -6.56 -4.44
CA ARG A 248 -10.30 -5.28 -3.73
C ARG A 248 -10.92 -4.12 -4.50
N TRP A 249 -10.78 -4.11 -5.82
CA TRP A 249 -11.34 -3.07 -6.68
C TRP A 249 -12.74 -3.39 -7.19
N ALA A 250 -13.37 -4.45 -6.67
CA ALA A 250 -14.69 -4.91 -7.07
C ALA A 250 -14.83 -4.98 -8.61
N VAL A 251 -13.84 -5.57 -9.29
CA VAL A 251 -13.88 -5.72 -10.75
C VAL A 251 -14.75 -6.90 -11.12
N ASP A 252 -15.72 -6.70 -12.00
CA ASP A 252 -16.48 -7.79 -12.59
C ASP A 252 -15.62 -8.59 -13.59
N CYS A 253 -15.41 -9.86 -13.26
CA CYS A 253 -14.66 -10.83 -14.04
C CYS A 253 -15.55 -11.95 -14.61
N SER A 254 -16.88 -11.79 -14.59
CA SER A 254 -17.84 -12.66 -15.28
C SER A 254 -17.65 -12.61 -16.79
N ALA A 255 -18.07 -13.67 -17.48
CA ALA A 255 -17.90 -13.78 -18.93
C ALA A 255 -18.74 -12.75 -19.70
N ASP A 256 -19.88 -12.37 -19.13
CA ASP A 256 -20.94 -11.58 -19.73
C ASP A 256 -21.14 -10.22 -19.03
N HIS A 257 -20.24 -9.86 -18.10
CA HIS A 257 -20.35 -8.64 -17.30
C HIS A 257 -21.70 -8.52 -16.57
N SER A 258 -22.09 -9.62 -15.92
CA SER A 258 -23.41 -9.82 -15.31
C SER A 258 -23.51 -9.31 -13.87
N LEU A 259 -22.42 -8.86 -13.24
CA LEU A 259 -22.50 -8.32 -11.89
C LEU A 259 -23.13 -6.93 -11.88
N ASP A 260 -23.71 -6.55 -10.74
CA ASP A 260 -24.37 -5.27 -10.59
C ASP A 260 -23.38 -4.10 -10.73
N CYS A 261 -23.53 -3.33 -11.81
CA CYS A 261 -22.69 -2.18 -12.12
C CYS A 261 -22.75 -1.07 -11.06
N ALA A 262 -23.73 -1.06 -10.15
CA ALA A 262 -23.75 -0.13 -9.01
C ALA A 262 -22.74 -0.50 -7.91
N ARG A 263 -22.22 -1.74 -7.93
CA ARG A 263 -21.21 -2.24 -7.00
C ARG A 263 -19.87 -2.54 -7.69
N HIS A 264 -19.94 -2.87 -8.98
CA HIS A 264 -18.82 -3.23 -9.82
C HIS A 264 -18.69 -2.21 -10.95
N HIS A 265 -18.06 -1.06 -10.67
CA HIS A 265 -17.89 0.02 -11.65
C HIS A 265 -16.93 -0.34 -12.79
N LEU A 266 -16.15 -1.41 -12.62
CA LEU A 266 -15.11 -1.86 -13.54
C LEU A 266 -15.37 -3.28 -14.02
N CYS A 267 -14.99 -3.56 -15.26
CA CYS A 267 -14.92 -4.91 -15.83
C CYS A 267 -13.50 -5.25 -16.27
N LEU A 268 -13.15 -6.53 -16.19
CA LEU A 268 -11.91 -7.05 -16.76
C LEU A 268 -12.12 -7.37 -18.24
N ALA A 269 -11.54 -6.56 -19.13
CA ALA A 269 -11.71 -6.71 -20.57
C ALA A 269 -10.98 -7.94 -21.15
N ASN A 270 -9.81 -8.29 -20.60
CA ASN A 270 -8.95 -9.36 -21.10
C ASN A 270 -8.95 -10.60 -20.18
N ARG A 271 -10.13 -11.15 -19.87
CA ARG A 271 -10.33 -12.24 -18.89
C ARG A 271 -9.43 -13.47 -19.08
N ALA A 272 -9.07 -13.82 -20.31
CA ALA A 272 -8.16 -14.93 -20.62
C ALA A 272 -6.80 -14.84 -19.89
N VAL A 273 -6.39 -13.64 -19.46
CA VAL A 273 -5.17 -13.44 -18.67
C VAL A 273 -5.20 -14.17 -17.31
N LEU A 274 -6.39 -14.53 -16.82
CA LEU A 274 -6.59 -15.27 -15.57
C LEU A 274 -6.41 -16.79 -15.73
N GLU A 275 -6.19 -17.30 -16.95
CA GLU A 275 -5.92 -18.72 -17.17
C GLU A 275 -4.60 -19.15 -16.50
N GLY A 276 -4.69 -20.21 -15.70
CA GLY A 276 -3.58 -20.72 -14.88
C GLY A 276 -3.18 -19.80 -13.72
N VAL A 277 -3.97 -18.78 -13.38
CA VAL A 277 -3.76 -17.92 -12.22
C VAL A 277 -4.48 -18.52 -11.02
N GLU A 278 -3.74 -19.02 -10.03
CA GLU A 278 -4.33 -19.69 -8.86
C GLU A 278 -5.22 -18.76 -8.03
N SER A 279 -4.84 -17.48 -7.93
CA SER A 279 -5.59 -16.50 -7.15
C SER A 279 -6.91 -16.07 -7.81
N ALA A 280 -7.11 -16.36 -9.10
CA ALA A 280 -8.27 -15.88 -9.87
C ALA A 280 -9.62 -16.33 -9.30
N VAL A 281 -9.66 -17.44 -8.55
CA VAL A 281 -10.86 -17.93 -7.84
C VAL A 281 -11.43 -16.92 -6.82
N LEU A 282 -10.65 -15.91 -6.44
CA LEU A 282 -11.07 -14.82 -5.57
C LEU A 282 -11.73 -13.66 -6.32
N ALA A 283 -11.54 -13.58 -7.64
CA ALA A 283 -12.04 -12.48 -8.45
C ALA A 283 -13.58 -12.54 -8.58
N PRO A 284 -14.31 -11.43 -8.40
CA PRO A 284 -15.77 -11.41 -8.49
C PRO A 284 -16.26 -11.90 -9.87
N GLY A 285 -17.22 -12.83 -9.88
CA GLY A 285 -17.81 -13.34 -11.11
C GLY A 285 -16.92 -14.28 -11.93
N TYR A 286 -15.66 -14.49 -11.54
CA TYR A 286 -14.80 -15.45 -12.23
C TYR A 286 -15.25 -16.87 -11.92
N VAL A 287 -15.55 -17.62 -12.97
CA VAL A 287 -15.84 -19.06 -12.91
C VAL A 287 -14.71 -19.78 -13.65
N GLN A 288 -14.03 -20.68 -12.95
CA GLN A 288 -12.99 -21.49 -13.57
C GLN A 288 -13.63 -22.33 -14.69
N PRO A 289 -13.10 -22.31 -15.92
CA PRO A 289 -13.58 -23.20 -16.98
C PRO A 289 -13.54 -24.63 -16.46
N ALA A 290 -14.63 -25.39 -16.62
CA ALA A 290 -14.62 -26.81 -16.31
C ALA A 290 -13.45 -27.44 -17.06
N ALA A 291 -12.54 -28.12 -16.34
CA ALA A 291 -11.51 -28.92 -16.99
C ALA A 291 -12.24 -29.85 -17.97
N GLY A 292 -11.97 -29.68 -19.27
CA GLY A 292 -12.68 -30.39 -20.31
C GLY A 292 -12.74 -31.86 -19.96
N GLY A 293 -13.96 -32.38 -19.78
CA GLY A 293 -14.17 -33.81 -19.77
C GLY A 293 -13.76 -34.31 -21.14
N GLU A 294 -12.59 -34.94 -21.23
CA GLU A 294 -12.28 -35.83 -22.33
C GLU A 294 -13.35 -36.95 -22.27
N ALA A 295 -14.25 -36.92 -23.26
CA ALA A 295 -15.11 -38.02 -23.62
C ALA A 295 -14.50 -38.74 -24.82
#